data_AF-J2KH08-F1
#
_entry.id   AF-J2KH08-F1
#
_cell.length_a   1.000
_cell.length_b   1.000
_cell.length_c   1.000
_cell.angle_alpha   90.00
_cell.angle_beta   90.00
_cell.angle_gamma   90.00
#
_symmetry.space_group_name_H-M   'P 1'
#
loop_
_entity.id
_entity.type
_entity.pdbx_description
1 polymer ?
#
loop_
_entity_poly.entity_id
_entity_poly.type
_entity_poly.pdbx_seq_one_letter_code
_entity_poly.pdbx_strand_id
1 'polypeptide(L)'
;MLYLENTHAYAHAVVQAREQVAGALHRLQMQSDIANTAYARVMNARAGFEASKRHRDRGDISEVQLMADLQGMLLDLHVLAAANGELALAWVVLMGSIGNGASIDAVAGARSAQAVQLPLLHKVSRKLRNP
;
A
#
# COMPACT_ATOMS: atom_id res chain seq x y z
N MET A 1 -36.65 -0.96 17.32
CA MET A 1 -35.32 -1.05 17.96
C MET A 1 -34.19 -1.41 17.00
N LEU A 2 -34.43 -2.14 15.90
CA LEU A 2 -33.42 -2.55 14.89
C LEU A 2 -32.82 -1.42 14.03
N TYR A 3 -33.49 -0.26 13.93
CA TYR A 3 -33.01 0.87 13.12
C TYR A 3 -31.84 1.62 13.76
N LEU A 4 -31.82 1.74 15.09
CA LEU A 4 -30.78 2.47 15.83
C LEU A 4 -29.42 1.74 15.80
N GLU A 5 -29.40 0.42 16.00
CA GLU A 5 -28.18 -0.39 15.91
C GLU A 5 -27.53 -0.31 14.54
N ASN A 6 -28.34 -0.22 13.48
CA ASN A 6 -27.85 -0.19 12.10
C ASN A 6 -27.18 1.14 11.74
N THR A 7 -27.72 2.26 12.24
CA THR A 7 -27.08 3.58 12.11
C THR A 7 -25.76 3.67 12.86
N HIS A 8 -25.65 3.05 14.04
CA HIS A 8 -24.40 3.05 14.80
C HIS A 8 -23.31 2.21 14.13
N ALA A 9 -23.62 0.99 13.68
CA ALA A 9 -22.66 0.14 12.97
C ALA A 9 -22.17 0.78 11.65
N TYR A 10 -23.08 1.39 10.90
CA TYR A 10 -22.73 2.11 9.68
C TYR A 10 -21.84 3.33 9.96
N ALA A 11 -22.18 4.13 10.98
CA ALA A 11 -21.37 5.27 11.38
C ALA A 11 -19.95 4.85 11.80
N HIS A 12 -19.81 3.76 12.57
CA HIS A 12 -18.50 3.21 12.94
C HIS A 12 -17.70 2.73 11.73
N ALA A 13 -18.33 2.03 10.78
CA ALA A 13 -17.65 1.57 9.56
C ALA A 13 -17.14 2.73 8.71
N VAL A 14 -17.92 3.82 8.59
CA VAL A 14 -17.52 5.03 7.87
C VAL A 14 -16.34 5.72 8.55
N VAL A 15 -16.36 5.83 9.88
CA VAL A 15 -15.25 6.41 10.66
C VAL A 15 -13.97 5.59 10.45
N GLN A 16 -14.06 4.27 10.57
CA GLN A 16 -12.93 3.36 10.39
C GLN A 16 -12.34 3.45 8.96
N ALA A 17 -13.19 3.50 7.93
CA ALA A 17 -12.74 3.64 6.55
C ALA A 17 -12.01 4.97 6.33
N ARG A 18 -12.52 6.07 6.90
CA ARG A 18 -11.86 7.39 6.83
C ARG A 18 -10.49 7.38 7.50
N GLU A 19 -10.37 6.76 8.67
CA GLU A 19 -9.09 6.63 9.37
C GLU A 19 -8.07 5.81 8.56
N GLN A 20 -8.50 4.72 7.94
CA GLN A 20 -7.64 3.90 7.08
C GLN A 20 -7.15 4.68 5.84
N VAL A 21 -8.05 5.41 5.18
CA VAL A 21 -7.70 6.26 4.02
C VAL A 21 -6.76 7.39 4.46
N ALA A 22 -7.05 8.06 5.57
CA ALA A 22 -6.20 9.13 6.09
C ALA A 22 -4.78 8.63 6.43
N GLY A 23 -4.68 7.47 7.10
CA GLY A 23 -3.39 6.85 7.39
C GLY A 23 -2.62 6.45 6.12
N ALA A 24 -3.32 5.90 5.11
CA ALA A 24 -2.70 5.56 3.84
C ALA A 24 -2.22 6.79 3.06
N LEU A 25 -3.00 7.88 3.04
CA LEU A 25 -2.60 9.16 2.43
C LEU A 25 -1.38 9.75 3.13
N HIS A 26 -1.35 9.74 4.46
CA HIS A 26 -0.19 10.24 5.20
C HIS A 26 1.08 9.43 4.88
N ARG A 27 0.97 8.10 4.83
CA ARG A 27 2.09 7.24 4.42
C ARG A 27 2.53 7.54 2.99
N LEU A 28 1.59 7.71 2.07
CA LEU A 28 1.90 8.03 0.67
C LEU A 28 2.66 9.36 0.57
N GLN A 29 2.22 10.40 1.28
CA GLN A 29 2.89 11.69 1.30
C GLN A 29 4.33 11.56 1.79
N MET A 30 4.55 10.89 2.93
CA MET A 30 5.88 10.65 3.47
C MET A 30 6.79 9.90 2.47
N GLN A 31 6.28 8.84 1.81
CA GLN A 31 7.08 8.10 0.82
C GLN A 31 7.37 8.93 -0.43
N SER A 32 6.45 9.82 -0.84
CA SER A 32 6.68 10.77 -1.92
C SER A 32 7.81 11.74 -1.58
N ASP A 33 7.86 12.26 -0.35
CA ASP A 33 8.91 13.17 0.10
C ASP A 33 10.28 12.47 0.15
N ILE A 34 10.32 11.21 0.59
CA ILE A 34 11.53 10.38 0.59
C ILE A 34 12.02 10.15 -0.84
N ALA A 35 11.14 9.75 -1.77
CA ALA A 35 11.48 9.53 -3.17
C ALA A 35 11.99 10.81 -3.85
N ASN A 36 11.35 11.95 -3.59
CA ASN A 36 11.79 13.25 -4.11
C ASN A 36 13.19 13.64 -3.57
N THR A 37 13.44 13.38 -2.29
CA THR A 37 14.76 13.61 -1.68
C THR A 37 15.83 12.70 -2.29
N ALA A 38 15.52 11.43 -2.51
CA ALA A 38 16.44 10.49 -3.16
C ALA A 38 16.72 10.90 -4.62
N TYR A 39 15.70 11.39 -5.33
CA TYR A 39 15.85 11.89 -6.70
C TYR A 39 16.81 13.08 -6.77
N ALA A 40 16.65 14.05 -5.87
CA ALA A 40 17.54 15.20 -5.79
C ALA A 40 19.00 14.79 -5.51
N ARG A 41 19.23 13.78 -4.65
CA ARG A 41 20.57 13.23 -4.40
C ARG A 41 21.17 12.62 -5.66
N VAL A 42 20.43 11.80 -6.39
CA VAL A 42 20.89 11.22 -7.66
C VAL A 42 21.26 12.29 -8.68
N MET A 43 20.47 13.36 -8.79
CA MET A 43 20.78 14.45 -9.70
C MET A 43 22.09 15.16 -9.32
N ASN A 44 22.33 15.37 -8.03
CA ASN A 44 23.59 15.93 -7.53
C ASN A 44 24.77 14.97 -7.74
N ALA A 45 24.61 13.70 -7.42
CA ALA A 45 25.64 12.67 -7.59
C ALA A 45 26.03 12.51 -9.06
N ARG A 46 25.06 12.54 -9.97
CA ARG A 46 25.30 12.53 -11.41
C ARG A 46 26.10 13.76 -11.86
N ALA A 47 25.70 14.95 -11.43
CA ALA A 47 26.45 16.17 -11.75
C ALA A 47 27.89 16.12 -11.21
N GLY A 48 28.07 15.57 -10.00
CA GLY A 48 29.39 15.31 -9.40
C GLY A 48 30.23 14.36 -10.24
N PHE A 49 29.68 13.21 -10.63
CA PHE A 49 30.38 12.24 -11.46
C PHE A 49 30.77 12.79 -12.84
N GLU A 50 29.91 13.59 -13.47
CA GLU A 50 30.24 14.29 -14.72
C GLU A 50 31.37 15.33 -14.54
N ALA A 51 31.50 15.92 -13.36
CA ALA A 51 32.65 16.75 -13.02
C ALA A 51 33.91 15.91 -12.82
N SER A 52 33.82 14.77 -12.12
CA SER A 52 34.94 13.85 -11.92
C SER A 52 35.50 13.33 -13.24
N LYS A 53 34.66 13.04 -14.25
CA LYS A 53 35.15 12.68 -15.60
C LYS A 53 36.02 13.78 -16.22
N ARG A 54 35.56 15.03 -16.16
CA ARG A 54 36.35 16.19 -16.66
C ARG A 54 37.66 16.38 -15.91
N HIS A 55 37.67 16.18 -14.59
CA HIS A 55 38.88 16.22 -13.79
C HIS A 55 39.84 15.08 -14.14
N ARG A 56 39.32 13.88 -14.40
CA ARG A 56 40.14 12.75 -14.85
C ARG A 56 40.76 13.03 -16.22
N ASP A 57 40.01 13.60 -17.16
CA ASP A 57 40.50 13.92 -18.50
C ASP A 57 41.66 14.94 -18.46
N ARG A 58 41.68 15.82 -17.46
CA ARG A 58 42.79 16.76 -17.20
C ARG A 58 43.95 16.14 -16.43
N GLY A 59 43.78 14.94 -15.89
CA GLY A 59 44.76 14.28 -15.01
C GLY A 59 44.74 14.74 -13.56
N ASP A 60 43.72 15.50 -13.14
CA ASP A 60 43.58 16.03 -11.77
C ASP A 60 43.28 14.92 -10.74
N ILE A 61 42.63 13.84 -11.18
CA ILE A 61 42.27 12.69 -10.34
C ILE A 61 42.69 11.37 -11.00
N SER A 62 42.90 10.34 -10.18
CA SER A 62 43.19 8.99 -10.65
C SER A 62 41.95 8.28 -11.18
N GLU A 63 42.15 7.22 -11.96
CA GLU A 63 41.05 6.35 -12.41
C GLU A 63 40.37 5.63 -11.23
N VAL A 64 41.13 5.27 -10.20
CA VAL A 64 40.59 4.68 -8.96
C VAL A 64 39.63 5.66 -8.27
N GLN A 65 39.99 6.94 -8.21
CA GLN A 65 39.10 7.97 -7.65
C GLN A 65 37.83 8.12 -8.49
N LEU A 66 37.94 8.14 -9.82
CA LEU A 66 36.77 8.18 -10.71
C LEU A 66 35.84 6.96 -10.50
N MET A 67 36.40 5.78 -10.27
CA MET A 67 35.62 4.57 -9.97
C MET A 67 34.95 4.62 -8.59
N ALA A 68 35.59 5.19 -7.59
CA ALA A 68 34.96 5.43 -6.29
C ALA A 68 33.77 6.40 -6.42
N ASP A 69 33.93 7.48 -7.19
CA ASP A 69 32.85 8.44 -7.45
C ASP A 69 31.69 7.80 -8.23
N LEU A 70 31.99 6.94 -9.21
CA LEU A 70 30.99 6.15 -9.94
C LEU A 70 30.21 5.22 -9.00
N GLN A 71 30.90 4.51 -8.09
CA GLN A 71 30.25 3.64 -7.11
C GLN A 71 29.34 4.44 -6.17
N GLY A 72 29.75 5.63 -5.74
CA GLY A 72 28.91 6.55 -4.97
C GLY A 72 27.62 6.92 -5.71
N MET A 73 27.72 7.30 -6.99
CA MET A 73 26.54 7.60 -7.80
C MET A 73 25.62 6.37 -7.97
N LEU A 74 26.18 5.18 -8.17
CA LEU A 74 25.40 3.94 -8.28
C LEU A 74 24.68 3.59 -6.97
N LEU A 75 25.28 3.86 -5.82
CA LEU A 75 24.65 3.70 -4.52
C LEU A 75 23.44 4.64 -4.37
N ASP A 76 23.58 5.91 -4.73
CA ASP A 76 22.46 6.86 -4.70
C ASP A 76 21.32 6.44 -5.65
N LEU A 77 21.65 5.90 -6.83
CA LEU A 77 20.67 5.33 -7.75
C LEU A 77 19.92 4.13 -7.15
N HIS A 78 20.63 3.27 -6.42
CA HIS A 78 20.01 2.15 -5.71
C HIS A 78 19.03 2.64 -4.62
N VAL A 79 19.43 3.66 -3.85
CA VAL A 79 18.55 4.28 -2.85
C VAL A 79 17.29 4.87 -3.49
N LEU A 80 17.42 5.55 -4.64
CA LEU A 80 16.26 6.05 -5.39
C LEU A 80 15.35 4.91 -5.87
N ALA A 81 15.92 3.81 -6.38
CA ALA A 81 15.13 2.66 -6.80
C ALA A 81 14.33 2.05 -5.63
N ALA A 82 14.96 1.91 -4.46
CA ALA A 82 14.28 1.45 -3.24
C ALA A 82 13.17 2.41 -2.80
N ALA A 83 13.43 3.72 -2.79
CA ALA A 83 12.42 4.73 -2.44
C ALA A 83 11.22 4.73 -3.39
N ASN A 84 11.45 4.55 -4.70
CA ASN A 84 10.37 4.41 -5.68
C ASN A 84 9.57 3.11 -5.46
N GLY A 85 10.20 2.03 -5.03
CA GLY A 85 9.53 0.79 -4.63
C GLY A 85 8.59 1.00 -3.44
N GLU A 86 9.07 1.66 -2.38
CA GLU A 86 8.25 1.98 -1.20
C GLU A 86 7.10 2.95 -1.54
N LEU A 87 7.33 3.91 -2.43
CA LEU A 87 6.29 4.79 -2.95
C LEU A 87 5.21 4.00 -3.71
N ALA A 88 5.61 3.04 -4.55
CA ALA A 88 4.67 2.18 -5.26
C ALA A 88 3.84 1.32 -4.30
N LEU A 89 4.46 0.77 -3.24
CA LEU A 89 3.73 0.05 -2.19
C LEU A 89 2.74 0.94 -1.45
N ALA A 90 3.11 2.19 -1.15
CA ALA A 90 2.19 3.15 -0.52
C ALA A 90 0.97 3.46 -1.40
N TRP A 91 1.15 3.55 -2.72
CA TRP A 91 0.04 3.66 -3.67
C TRP A 91 -0.87 2.44 -3.66
N VAL A 92 -0.30 1.23 -3.64
CA VAL A 92 -1.08 -0.03 -3.53
C VAL A 92 -1.90 -0.04 -2.24
N VAL A 93 -1.32 0.37 -1.11
CA VAL A 93 -2.01 0.45 0.18
C VAL A 93 -3.15 1.48 0.14
N LEU A 94 -2.94 2.65 -0.48
CA LEU A 94 -4.00 3.65 -0.66
C LEU A 94 -5.15 3.15 -1.54
N MET A 95 -4.83 2.52 -2.68
CA MET A 95 -5.85 1.93 -3.54
C MET A 95 -6.60 0.80 -2.81
N GLY A 96 -5.88 0.04 -1.98
CA GLY A 96 -6.45 -0.92 -1.05
C GLY A 96 -7.37 -0.26 -0.03
N SER A 97 -7.02 0.84 0.61
CA SER A 97 -7.88 1.47 1.62
C SER A 97 -9.13 2.12 1.02
N ILE A 98 -9.08 2.53 -0.25
CA ILE A 98 -10.25 3.05 -0.99
C ILE A 98 -11.14 1.90 -1.49
N GLY A 99 -10.56 0.79 -1.94
CA GLY A 99 -11.29 -0.34 -2.55
C GLY A 99 -11.64 -1.50 -1.60
N ASN A 100 -10.98 -1.62 -0.45
CA ASN A 100 -11.14 -2.68 0.55
C ASN A 100 -12.01 -2.23 1.73
N GLY A 101 -12.88 -1.23 1.52
CA GLY A 101 -14.05 -1.11 2.38
C GLY A 101 -14.75 -2.45 2.32
N ALA A 102 -14.66 -3.23 3.41
CA ALA A 102 -15.57 -4.33 3.69
C ALA A 102 -16.93 -3.86 3.19
N SER A 103 -17.40 -4.51 2.14
CA SER A 103 -18.47 -4.00 1.31
C SER A 103 -19.57 -3.47 2.23
N ILE A 104 -20.03 -2.24 1.99
CA ILE A 104 -21.25 -1.77 2.66
C ILE A 104 -22.39 -2.79 2.39
N ASP A 105 -22.28 -3.55 1.28
CA ASP A 105 -23.09 -4.74 0.96
C ASP A 105 -22.64 -6.05 1.62
N ALA A 106 -21.47 -6.19 2.26
CA ALA A 106 -21.13 -7.35 3.10
C ALA A 106 -21.83 -7.25 4.46
N VAL A 107 -21.99 -6.04 5.01
CA VAL A 107 -22.83 -5.80 6.19
C VAL A 107 -24.32 -5.89 5.82
N ALA A 108 -24.74 -5.42 4.64
CA ALA A 108 -26.10 -5.61 4.14
C ALA A 108 -26.37 -7.06 3.67
N GLY A 109 -25.36 -7.75 3.17
CA GLY A 109 -25.40 -9.12 2.63
C GLY A 109 -25.34 -10.19 3.71
N ALA A 110 -24.64 -9.94 4.82
CA ALA A 110 -24.71 -10.80 6.02
C ALA A 110 -26.14 -10.86 6.59
N ARG A 111 -26.92 -9.77 6.52
CA ARG A 111 -28.34 -9.78 6.87
C ARG A 111 -29.23 -10.44 5.82
N SER A 112 -28.86 -10.37 4.55
CA SER A 112 -29.57 -11.10 3.48
C SER A 112 -29.38 -12.61 3.60
N ALA A 113 -28.21 -13.07 4.06
CA ALA A 113 -27.93 -14.48 4.35
C ALA A 113 -28.59 -14.96 5.67
N GLN A 114 -28.72 -14.08 6.67
CA GLN A 114 -29.43 -14.40 7.93
C GLN A 114 -30.96 -14.36 7.81
N ALA A 115 -31.50 -13.62 6.83
CA ALA A 115 -32.94 -13.59 6.54
C ALA A 115 -33.45 -14.84 5.79
N VAL A 116 -32.56 -15.71 5.29
CA VAL A 116 -32.90 -17.01 4.66
C VAL A 116 -32.43 -18.17 5.53
N GLN A 117 -32.61 -18.06 6.85
CA GLN A 117 -32.52 -19.22 7.74
C GLN A 117 -33.84 -19.37 8.50
N LEU A 118 -34.90 -19.66 7.73
CA LEU A 118 -36.10 -20.30 8.28
C LEU A 118 -35.74 -21.74 8.68
N PRO A 119 -36.19 -22.23 9.84
CA PRO A 119 -35.91 -23.60 10.26
C PRO A 119 -36.63 -24.56 9.31
N LEU A 120 -35.87 -25.33 8.54
CA LEU A 120 -36.40 -26.52 7.88
C LEU A 120 -36.87 -27.47 8.98
N LEU A 121 -38.18 -27.43 9.23
CA LEU A 121 -38.94 -28.41 9.99
C LEU A 121 -38.64 -29.80 9.39
N HIS A 122 -37.70 -30.52 9.99
CA HIS A 122 -37.57 -31.96 9.79
C HIS A 122 -38.80 -32.64 10.40
N LYS A 123 -39.87 -32.73 9.60
CA LYS A 123 -41.01 -33.61 9.88
C LYS A 123 -40.51 -35.06 9.81
N VAL A 124 -40.68 -35.71 10.94
CA VAL A 124 -40.52 -37.14 11.22
C VAL A 124 -41.15 -38.03 10.14
N SER A 125 -40.45 -39.09 9.73
CA SER A 125 -41.10 -40.38 9.48
C SER A 125 -40.14 -41.55 9.74
N ARG A 126 -40.26 -42.16 10.92
CA ARG A 126 -39.78 -43.51 11.21
C ARG A 126 -40.82 -44.50 10.69
N LYS A 127 -40.42 -45.49 9.87
CA LYS A 127 -40.91 -46.90 9.76
C LYS A 127 -40.16 -47.53 8.57
N LEU A 128 -39.73 -48.79 8.48
CA LEU A 128 -39.47 -49.92 9.37
C LEU A 128 -38.93 -51.02 8.41
N ARG A 129 -37.76 -51.61 8.72
CA ARG A 129 -37.28 -53.00 8.47
C ARG A 129 -37.34 -53.65 7.05
N ASN A 130 -36.18 -54.24 6.69
CA ASN A 130 -35.86 -55.37 5.79
C ASN A 130 -36.99 -56.31 5.29
N PRO A 131 -36.77 -56.96 4.14
CA PRO A 131 -36.04 -58.24 4.10
C PRO A 131 -34.56 -58.13 3.72
#